data_AF-A0A7J2KFP7-F1
#
_entry.id   AF-A0A7J2KFP7-F1
#
_cell.length_a   1.000
_cell.length_b   1.000
_cell.length_c   1.000
_cell.angle_alpha   90.00
_cell.angle_beta   90.00
_cell.angle_gamma   90.00
#
_symmetry.space_group_name_H-M   'P 1'
#
loop_
_entity.id
_entity.type
_entity.pdbx_description
1 polymer ?
#
loop_
_entity_poly.entity_id
_entity_poly.type
_entity_poly.pdbx_seq_one_letter_code
_entity_poly.pdbx_strand_id
1 'polypeptide(L)'
;MPKKIKDISELPGVGRSTAAKLTEAGYSTLEAIAVASPQELSTAVGIPLATAQRIIRAAREALDLRLKTALELKRERASVRKITTGSKNLDALLGGGVETRTITEFFGEYGTGKTQLCHQLSVNVQLPPEKGGLSGKAVYIDSEGTFRWERIESMARALGLDPDEVMANIFYVRAVNSD
;
A
#
# COMPACT_ATOMS: atom_id res chain seq x y z
N MET A 1 -26.94 -5.44 -8.98
CA MET A 1 -25.93 -4.94 -8.01
C MET A 1 -25.78 -3.45 -8.24
N PRO A 2 -25.79 -2.60 -7.20
CA PRO A 2 -25.51 -1.17 -7.37
C PRO A 2 -24.12 -1.01 -8.01
N LYS A 3 -24.01 -0.05 -8.94
CA LYS A 3 -22.75 0.24 -9.65
C LYS A 3 -21.68 0.58 -8.61
N LYS A 4 -20.59 -0.20 -8.58
CA LYS A 4 -19.45 0.08 -7.70
C LYS A 4 -18.74 1.31 -8.25
N ILE A 5 -18.85 2.43 -7.53
CA ILE A 5 -18.18 3.70 -7.85
C ILE A 5 -16.67 3.43 -7.75
N LYS A 6 -15.94 3.63 -8.84
CA LYS A 6 -14.49 3.37 -8.90
C LYS A 6 -13.65 4.64 -8.96
N ASP A 7 -14.26 5.77 -9.29
CA ASP A 7 -13.58 7.02 -9.57
C ASP A 7 -14.32 8.20 -8.95
N ILE A 8 -13.60 9.28 -8.61
CA ILE A 8 -14.18 10.49 -8.00
C ILE A 8 -15.25 11.14 -8.88
N SER A 9 -15.14 11.01 -10.21
CA SER A 9 -16.10 11.56 -11.17
C SER A 9 -17.43 10.80 -11.21
N GLU A 10 -17.48 9.60 -10.64
CA GLU A 10 -18.71 8.81 -10.50
C GLU A 10 -19.49 9.14 -9.22
N LEU A 11 -18.94 10.00 -8.34
CA LEU A 11 -19.62 10.40 -7.11
C LEU A 11 -20.84 11.30 -7.41
N PRO A 12 -22.01 11.02 -6.79
CA PRO A 12 -23.20 11.85 -6.92
C PRO A 12 -22.95 13.33 -6.58
N GLY A 13 -23.07 14.19 -7.59
CA GLY A 13 -22.86 15.63 -7.46
C GLY A 13 -21.43 16.10 -7.70
N VAL A 14 -20.55 15.22 -8.20
CA VAL A 14 -19.24 15.60 -8.73
C VAL A 14 -19.34 15.67 -10.27
N GLY A 15 -19.42 16.88 -10.80
CA GLY A 15 -19.30 17.12 -12.24
C GLY A 15 -17.83 17.21 -12.69
N ARG A 16 -17.57 17.32 -14.00
CA ARG A 16 -16.20 17.43 -14.54
C ARG A 16 -15.38 18.55 -13.89
N SER A 17 -16.00 19.71 -13.68
CA SER A 17 -15.34 20.87 -13.06
C SER A 17 -14.98 20.62 -11.59
N THR A 18 -15.87 20.00 -10.82
CA THR A 18 -15.62 19.63 -9.42
C THR A 18 -14.56 18.55 -9.33
N ALA A 19 -14.57 17.55 -10.22
CA ALA A 19 -13.55 16.50 -10.28
C ALA A 19 -12.16 17.08 -10.55
N ALA A 20 -12.04 18.02 -11.51
CA ALA A 20 -10.76 18.68 -11.79
C ALA A 20 -10.22 19.44 -10.58
N LYS A 21 -11.07 20.22 -9.89
CA LYS A 21 -10.68 20.95 -8.68
C LYS A 21 -10.31 20.04 -7.51
N LEU A 22 -11.01 18.91 -7.36
CA LEU A 22 -10.66 17.89 -6.36
C LEU A 22 -9.26 17.34 -6.62
N THR A 23 -8.98 16.93 -7.86
CA THR A 23 -7.66 16.43 -8.26
C THR A 23 -6.55 17.47 -8.05
N GLU A 24 -6.80 18.72 -8.46
CA GLU A 24 -5.84 19.83 -8.29
C GLU A 24 -5.56 20.13 -6.81
N ALA A 25 -6.57 20.00 -5.95
CA ALA A 25 -6.44 20.14 -4.50
C ALA A 25 -5.87 18.90 -3.80
N GLY A 26 -5.40 17.88 -4.54
CA GLY A 26 -4.80 16.66 -3.99
C GLY A 26 -5.79 15.56 -3.58
N TYR A 27 -7.08 15.73 -3.86
CA TYR A 27 -8.14 14.75 -3.60
C TYR A 27 -8.44 13.90 -4.85
N SER A 28 -7.43 13.20 -5.34
CA SER A 28 -7.52 12.38 -6.56
C SER A 28 -8.13 10.99 -6.35
N THR A 29 -8.37 10.59 -5.10
CA THR A 29 -8.92 9.27 -4.75
C THR A 29 -10.14 9.37 -3.83
N LEU A 30 -10.97 8.33 -3.85
CA LEU A 30 -12.13 8.23 -2.96
C LEU A 30 -11.68 8.22 -1.48
N GLU A 31 -10.53 7.60 -1.18
CA GLU A 31 -9.95 7.52 0.15
C GLU A 31 -9.55 8.90 0.67
N ALA A 32 -8.86 9.70 -0.15
CA ALA A 32 -8.47 11.06 0.21
C ALA A 32 -9.69 11.93 0.53
N ILE A 33 -10.77 11.78 -0.25
CA ILE A 33 -12.03 12.48 0.00
C ILE A 33 -12.70 11.97 1.28
N ALA A 34 -12.74 10.67 1.52
CA ALA A 34 -13.48 10.07 2.63
C ALA A 34 -12.90 10.41 4.02
N VAL A 35 -11.59 10.65 4.11
CA VAL A 35 -10.89 11.02 5.35
C VAL A 35 -10.81 12.53 5.60
N ALA A 36 -11.10 13.36 4.58
CA ALA A 36 -11.10 14.81 4.71
C ALA A 36 -12.21 15.31 5.64
N SER A 37 -11.98 16.45 6.30
CA SER A 37 -13.08 17.16 6.95
C SER A 37 -13.92 17.92 5.92
N PRO A 38 -15.24 18.08 6.13
CA PRO A 38 -16.07 18.87 5.23
C PRO A 38 -15.60 20.32 5.04
N GLN A 39 -15.05 20.93 6.09
CA GLN A 39 -14.54 22.31 6.07
C GLN A 39 -13.28 22.44 5.21
N GLU A 40 -12.31 21.53 5.37
CA GLU A 40 -11.08 21.52 4.55
C GLU A 40 -11.43 21.31 3.07
N LEU A 41 -12.26 20.31 2.77
CA LEU A 41 -12.65 19.99 1.40
C LEU A 41 -13.43 21.16 0.75
N SER A 42 -14.34 21.78 1.52
CA SER A 42 -15.09 22.95 1.08
C SER A 42 -14.18 24.12 0.72
N THR A 43 -13.18 24.39 1.58
CA THR A 43 -12.24 25.50 1.41
C THR A 43 -11.26 25.24 0.27
N ALA A 44 -10.63 24.06 0.23
CA ALA A 44 -9.63 23.71 -0.77
C ALA A 44 -10.19 23.67 -2.19
N VAL A 45 -11.43 23.20 -2.36
CA VAL A 45 -12.08 23.04 -3.68
C VAL A 45 -12.95 24.26 -4.05
N GLY A 46 -13.26 25.12 -3.08
CA GLY A 46 -14.16 26.26 -3.27
C GLY A 46 -15.60 25.83 -3.59
N ILE A 47 -16.14 24.89 -2.81
CA ILE A 47 -17.52 24.37 -2.94
C ILE A 47 -18.32 24.61 -1.65
N PRO A 48 -19.66 24.72 -1.71
CA PRO A 48 -20.47 24.86 -0.50
C PRO A 48 -20.26 23.70 0.49
N LEU A 49 -20.26 24.00 1.79
CA LEU A 49 -20.06 23.02 2.86
C LEU A 49 -21.02 21.83 2.77
N ALA A 50 -22.29 22.07 2.43
CA ALA A 50 -23.28 21.02 2.23
C ALA A 50 -22.92 20.09 1.06
N THR A 51 -22.33 20.63 -0.01
CA THR A 51 -21.84 19.83 -1.14
C THR A 51 -20.63 18.98 -0.73
N ALA A 52 -19.69 19.55 0.01
CA ALA A 52 -18.55 18.81 0.56
C ALA A 52 -19.00 17.64 1.45
N GLN A 53 -19.95 17.87 2.36
CA GLN A 53 -20.54 16.83 3.21
C GLN A 53 -21.16 15.68 2.39
N ARG A 54 -21.92 15.99 1.33
CA ARG A 54 -22.50 14.95 0.45
C ARG A 54 -21.44 14.17 -0.30
N ILE A 55 -20.41 14.83 -0.82
CA ILE A 55 -19.29 14.19 -1.54
C ILE A 55 -18.54 13.23 -0.61
N ILE A 56 -18.19 13.68 0.60
CA ILE A 56 -17.51 12.85 1.61
C ILE A 56 -18.37 11.64 1.99
N ARG A 57 -19.67 11.85 2.21
CA ARG A 57 -20.60 10.75 2.53
C ARG A 57 -20.68 9.74 1.39
N ALA A 58 -20.82 10.20 0.15
CA ALA A 58 -20.86 9.32 -1.00
C ALA A 58 -19.54 8.55 -1.20
N ALA A 59 -18.39 9.19 -0.93
CA ALA A 59 -17.09 8.52 -0.95
C ALA A 59 -16.99 7.44 0.14
N ARG A 60 -17.46 7.71 1.37
CA ARG A 60 -17.50 6.72 2.45
C ARG A 60 -18.41 5.53 2.13
N GLU A 61 -19.58 5.79 1.55
CA GLU A 61 -20.50 4.73 1.11
C GLU A 61 -19.89 3.90 -0.04
N ALA A 62 -19.24 4.55 -1.01
CA ALA A 62 -18.53 3.88 -2.10
C ALA A 62 -17.39 2.96 -1.61
N LEU A 63 -16.71 3.36 -0.53
CA LEU A 63 -15.63 2.61 0.11
C LEU A 63 -16.12 1.59 1.15
N ASP A 64 -17.44 1.44 1.35
CA ASP A 64 -18.03 0.57 2.39
C ASP A 64 -17.51 0.89 3.81
N LEU A 65 -17.24 2.18 4.07
CA LEU A 65 -16.87 2.72 5.39
C LEU A 65 -18.12 2.90 6.27
N ARG A 66 -18.82 1.79 6.52
CA ARG A 66 -20.00 1.71 7.39
C ARG A 66 -19.69 0.98 8.69
N LEU A 67 -20.61 1.05 9.64
CA LEU A 67 -20.60 0.16 10.80
C LEU A 67 -20.71 -1.30 10.34
N LYS A 68 -19.81 -2.12 10.87
CA LYS A 68 -19.71 -3.56 10.57
C LYS A 68 -19.62 -4.32 11.88
N THR A 69 -20.17 -5.54 11.87
CA THR A 69 -19.99 -6.49 12.97
C THR A 69 -18.55 -7.02 12.98
N ALA A 70 -18.09 -7.49 14.15
CA ALA A 70 -16.78 -8.14 14.25
C ALA A 70 -16.64 -9.37 13.33
N LEU A 71 -17.75 -10.06 13.03
CA LEU A 71 -17.77 -11.20 12.11
C LEU A 71 -17.52 -10.79 10.65
N GLU A 72 -18.11 -9.67 10.21
CA GLU A 72 -17.83 -9.10 8.88
C GLU A 72 -16.34 -8.70 8.79
N LEU A 73 -15.81 -8.02 9.81
CA LEU A 73 -14.39 -7.65 9.85
C LEU A 73 -13.46 -8.88 9.80
N LYS A 74 -13.79 -9.96 10.52
CA LYS A 74 -13.02 -11.22 10.46
C LYS A 74 -12.99 -11.78 9.04
N ARG A 75 -14.13 -11.80 8.35
CA ARG A 75 -14.23 -12.30 6.96
C ARG A 75 -13.44 -11.42 5.99
N GLU A 76 -13.45 -10.11 6.19
CA GLU A 76 -12.65 -9.17 5.40
C GLU A 76 -11.14 -9.35 5.62
N ARG A 77 -10.71 -9.58 6.87
CA ARG A 77 -9.30 -9.82 7.19
C ARG A 77 -8.82 -11.22 6.79
N ALA A 78 -9.73 -12.17 6.57
CA ALA A 78 -9.36 -13.50 6.10
C ALA A 78 -8.69 -13.49 4.71
N SER A 79 -8.89 -12.44 3.91
CA SER A 79 -8.22 -12.26 2.62
C SER A 79 -6.91 -11.47 2.71
N VAL A 80 -6.44 -11.11 3.90
CA VAL A 80 -5.17 -10.40 4.07
C VAL A 80 -4.04 -11.35 3.68
N ARG A 81 -3.19 -10.86 2.79
CA ARG A 81 -2.08 -11.64 2.24
C ARG A 81 -0.79 -11.32 2.98
N LYS A 82 0.14 -12.28 2.98
CA LYS A 82 1.43 -12.18 3.66
C LYS A 82 2.56 -12.50 2.69
N ILE A 83 3.75 -11.95 2.96
CA ILE A 83 4.97 -12.24 2.22
C ILE A 83 5.89 -13.06 3.14
N THR A 84 6.35 -14.23 2.67
CA THR A 84 7.33 -15.04 3.41
C THR A 84 8.63 -14.27 3.61
N THR A 85 9.26 -14.47 4.75
CA THR A 85 10.62 -13.99 5.03
C THR A 85 11.71 -14.90 4.46
N GLY A 86 11.33 -16.08 3.94
CA GLY A 86 12.25 -17.16 3.54
C GLY A 86 12.69 -18.06 4.70
N SER A 87 12.40 -17.67 5.95
CA SER A 87 12.66 -18.48 7.14
C SER A 87 11.36 -18.97 7.76
N LYS A 88 11.20 -20.29 7.86
CA LYS A 88 10.02 -20.92 8.48
C LYS A 88 9.82 -20.48 9.93
N ASN A 89 10.91 -20.29 10.67
CA ASN A 89 10.84 -19.89 12.08
C ASN A 89 10.37 -18.44 12.23
N LEU A 90 10.88 -17.54 11.39
CA LEU A 90 10.46 -16.14 11.42
C LEU A 90 9.04 -15.98 10.89
N ASP A 91 8.66 -16.72 9.85
CA ASP A 91 7.28 -16.75 9.38
C ASP A 91 6.32 -17.24 10.45
N ALA A 92 6.66 -18.32 11.18
CA ALA A 92 5.85 -18.80 12.29
C ALA A 92 5.69 -17.75 13.39
N LEU A 93 6.77 -17.04 13.75
CA LEU A 93 6.74 -15.94 14.71
C LEU A 93 5.82 -14.79 14.26
N LEU A 94 5.82 -14.46 12.97
CA LEU A 94 4.97 -13.43 12.36
C LEU A 94 3.54 -13.94 12.01
N GLY A 95 3.21 -15.19 12.35
CA GLY A 95 1.91 -15.79 12.03
C GLY A 95 1.68 -16.00 10.54
N GLY A 96 2.73 -16.31 9.78
CA GLY A 96 2.71 -16.65 8.35
C GLY A 96 3.53 -15.72 7.44
N GLY A 97 4.26 -14.74 7.99
CA GLY A 97 5.07 -13.78 7.24
C GLY A 97 4.62 -12.33 7.42
N VAL A 98 5.21 -11.41 6.64
CA VAL A 98 4.94 -9.96 6.74
C VAL A 98 3.59 -9.62 6.13
N GLU A 99 2.70 -9.00 6.92
CA GLU A 99 1.29 -8.80 6.59
C GLU A 99 1.04 -7.54 5.74
N THR A 100 0.23 -7.66 4.68
CA THR A 100 -0.26 -6.50 3.92
C THR A 100 -1.27 -5.67 4.72
N ARG A 101 -1.43 -4.38 4.38
CA ARG A 101 -2.32 -3.44 5.11
C ARG A 101 -1.90 -3.21 6.57
N THR A 102 -0.64 -3.47 6.90
CA THR A 102 -0.04 -3.30 8.22
C THR A 102 1.36 -2.70 8.08
N ILE A 103 1.81 -1.92 9.06
CA ILE A 103 3.21 -1.49 9.18
C ILE A 103 3.93 -2.48 10.09
N THR A 104 5.04 -3.05 9.60
CA THR A 104 5.89 -3.97 10.38
C THR A 104 7.27 -3.33 10.56
N GLU A 105 7.73 -3.21 11.80
CA GLU A 105 9.01 -2.61 12.14
C GLU A 105 10.02 -3.68 12.59
N PHE A 106 11.23 -3.63 12.03
CA PHE A 106 12.37 -4.43 12.46
C PHE A 106 13.48 -3.50 12.95
N PHE A 107 13.78 -3.52 14.25
CA PHE A 107 14.84 -2.71 14.87
C PHE A 107 15.89 -3.59 15.55
N GLY A 108 17.08 -3.03 15.77
CA GLY A 108 18.23 -3.74 16.35
C GLY A 108 19.56 -3.11 15.94
N GLU A 109 20.66 -3.57 16.52
CA GLU A 109 22.01 -3.06 16.24
C GLU A 109 22.46 -3.27 14.79
N TYR A 110 23.54 -2.61 14.37
CA TYR A 110 24.15 -2.86 13.06
C TYR A 110 24.50 -4.34 12.90
N GLY A 111 24.32 -4.89 11.69
CA GLY A 111 24.64 -6.29 11.40
C GLY A 111 23.60 -7.32 11.85
N THR A 112 22.54 -6.94 12.57
CA THR A 112 21.45 -7.84 13.02
C THR A 112 20.55 -8.38 11.90
N GLY A 113 20.79 -8.00 10.64
CA GLY A 113 20.06 -8.53 9.49
C GLY A 113 18.89 -7.68 8.97
N LYS A 114 18.63 -6.50 9.54
CA LYS A 114 17.55 -5.58 9.09
C LYS A 114 17.57 -5.34 7.58
N THR A 115 18.69 -4.85 7.06
CA THR A 115 18.89 -4.59 5.64
C THR A 115 18.75 -5.88 4.81
N GLN A 116 19.26 -7.01 5.30
CA GLN A 116 19.13 -8.30 4.59
C GLN A 116 17.66 -8.71 4.44
N LEU A 117 16.85 -8.49 5.48
CA LEU A 117 15.43 -8.78 5.43
C LEU A 117 14.69 -7.88 4.43
N CYS A 118 15.04 -6.59 4.34
CA CYS A 118 14.47 -5.70 3.33
C CYS A 118 14.78 -6.16 1.90
N HIS A 119 16.02 -6.57 1.63
CA HIS A 119 16.40 -7.15 0.33
C HIS A 119 15.60 -8.44 0.04
N GLN A 120 15.53 -9.35 1.03
CA GLN A 120 14.84 -10.63 0.87
C GLN A 120 13.34 -10.44 0.60
N LEU A 121 12.66 -9.53 1.31
CA LEU A 121 11.24 -9.25 1.09
C LEU A 121 10.99 -8.61 -0.28
N SER A 122 11.93 -7.80 -0.79
CA SER A 122 11.86 -7.19 -2.13
C SER A 122 11.94 -8.22 -3.25
N VAL A 123 12.62 -9.35 -3.01
CA VAL A 123 12.60 -10.52 -3.92
C VAL A 123 11.36 -11.37 -3.69
N ASN A 124 11.04 -11.70 -2.44
CA ASN A 124 9.96 -12.65 -2.11
C ASN A 124 8.57 -12.14 -2.51
N VAL A 125 8.33 -10.83 -2.51
CA VAL A 125 7.03 -10.28 -2.95
C VAL A 125 6.70 -10.64 -4.41
N GLN A 126 7.73 -10.89 -5.22
CA GLN A 126 7.60 -11.21 -6.65
C GLN A 126 7.25 -12.69 -6.90
N LEU A 127 7.50 -13.57 -5.92
CA LEU A 127 7.10 -14.96 -5.98
C LEU A 127 5.57 -15.07 -6.11
N PRO A 128 5.06 -16.16 -6.71
CA PRO A 128 3.62 -16.38 -6.75
C PRO A 128 3.08 -16.77 -5.37
N PRO A 129 1.77 -16.59 -5.09
CA PRO A 129 1.16 -16.86 -3.79
C PRO A 129 1.44 -18.25 -3.22
N GLU A 130 1.47 -19.28 -4.06
CA GLU A 130 1.78 -20.67 -3.68
C GLU A 130 3.22 -20.86 -3.19
N LYS A 131 4.12 -19.92 -3.49
CA LYS A 131 5.50 -19.89 -2.98
C LYS A 131 5.71 -18.82 -1.89
N GLY A 132 4.62 -18.24 -1.37
CA GLY A 132 4.66 -17.26 -0.28
C GLY A 132 4.91 -15.81 -0.70
N GLY A 133 4.84 -15.50 -2.00
CA GLY A 133 4.87 -14.12 -2.50
C GLY A 133 3.49 -13.59 -2.89
N LEU A 134 3.44 -12.50 -3.65
CA LEU A 134 2.20 -11.86 -4.06
C LEU A 134 2.15 -11.53 -5.57
N SER A 135 3.10 -12.04 -6.36
CA SER A 135 3.32 -11.64 -7.75
C SER A 135 3.37 -10.11 -7.91
N GLY A 136 3.98 -9.44 -6.92
CA GLY A 136 4.03 -7.98 -6.82
C GLY A 136 5.39 -7.41 -7.20
N LYS A 137 5.49 -6.07 -7.13
CA LYS A 137 6.74 -5.31 -7.24
C LYS A 137 7.10 -4.71 -5.87
N ALA A 138 8.34 -4.26 -5.72
CA ALA A 138 8.82 -3.62 -4.49
C ALA A 138 9.25 -2.17 -4.73
N VAL A 139 9.07 -1.32 -3.73
CA VAL A 139 9.69 0.01 -3.65
C VAL A 139 10.66 -0.01 -2.48
N TYR A 140 11.92 0.30 -2.73
CA TYR A 140 13.00 0.35 -1.75
C TYR A 140 13.46 1.80 -1.59
N ILE A 141 13.19 2.37 -0.41
CA ILE A 141 13.63 3.72 -0.03
C ILE A 141 14.84 3.57 0.88
N ASP A 142 15.99 4.05 0.45
CA ASP A 142 17.26 3.90 1.16
C ASP A 142 17.75 5.24 1.69
N SER A 143 17.83 5.36 3.02
CA SER A 143 18.32 6.56 3.70
C SER A 143 19.84 6.59 3.86
N GLU A 144 20.48 5.42 3.98
CA GLU A 144 21.89 5.30 4.36
C GLU A 144 22.78 4.81 3.20
N GLY A 145 22.20 4.49 2.04
CA GLY A 145 22.95 3.92 0.92
C GLY A 145 23.38 2.48 1.20
N THR A 146 22.52 1.69 1.87
CA THR A 146 22.76 0.31 2.26
C THR A 146 22.29 -0.71 1.22
N PHE A 147 21.54 -0.29 0.20
CA PHE A 147 21.08 -1.15 -0.87
C PHE A 147 22.26 -1.72 -1.68
N ARG A 148 22.28 -3.03 -1.91
CA ARG A 148 23.33 -3.74 -2.67
C ARG A 148 22.65 -4.66 -3.69
N TRP A 149 22.76 -4.30 -4.97
CA TRP A 149 22.13 -5.06 -6.06
C TRP A 149 22.70 -6.48 -6.15
N GLU A 150 23.96 -6.68 -5.76
CA GLU A 150 24.63 -7.99 -5.71
C GLU A 150 23.92 -8.94 -4.72
N ARG A 151 23.32 -8.39 -3.65
CA ARG A 151 22.52 -9.19 -2.70
C ARG A 151 21.17 -9.59 -3.28
N ILE A 152 20.53 -8.69 -4.04
CA ILE A 152 19.32 -9.04 -4.80
C ILE A 152 19.61 -10.16 -5.77
N GLU A 153 20.69 -10.04 -6.56
CA GLU A 153 21.09 -11.07 -7.52
C GLU A 153 21.33 -12.41 -6.84
N SER A 154 22.08 -12.44 -5.73
CA SER A 154 22.32 -13.67 -4.98
C SER A 154 21.02 -14.32 -4.49
N MET A 155 20.08 -13.53 -3.98
CA MET A 155 18.78 -14.01 -3.50
C MET A 155 17.89 -14.51 -4.64
N ALA A 156 17.88 -13.82 -5.78
CA ALA A 156 17.14 -14.22 -6.98
C ALA A 156 17.64 -15.56 -7.52
N ARG A 157 18.97 -15.70 -7.70
CA ARG A 157 19.60 -16.94 -8.16
C ARG A 157 19.32 -18.12 -7.22
N ALA A 158 19.33 -17.89 -5.91
CA ALA A 158 19.01 -18.92 -4.92
C ALA A 158 17.58 -19.45 -5.05
N LEU A 159 16.66 -18.65 -5.60
CA LEU A 159 15.27 -19.02 -5.86
C LEU A 159 15.04 -19.53 -7.30
N GLY A 160 16.09 -19.59 -8.13
CA GLY A 160 16.00 -19.97 -9.54
C GLY A 160 15.28 -18.93 -10.40
N LEU A 161 15.29 -17.66 -9.99
CA LEU A 161 14.71 -16.54 -10.73
C LEU A 161 15.77 -15.87 -11.61
N ASP A 162 15.33 -15.22 -12.68
CA ASP A 162 16.17 -14.33 -13.47
C ASP A 162 16.48 -13.05 -12.64
N PRO A 163 17.76 -12.76 -12.33
CA PRO A 163 18.12 -11.58 -11.56
C PRO A 163 17.72 -10.25 -12.21
N ASP A 164 17.79 -10.15 -13.54
CA ASP A 164 17.50 -8.91 -14.25
C ASP A 164 16.01 -8.60 -14.21
N GLU A 165 15.15 -9.63 -14.36
CA GLU A 165 13.71 -9.49 -14.18
C GLU A 165 13.35 -9.11 -12.73
N VAL A 166 14.02 -9.72 -11.75
CA VAL A 166 13.81 -9.40 -10.33
C VAL A 166 14.19 -7.95 -10.03
N MET A 167 15.34 -7.50 -10.52
CA MET A 167 15.80 -6.12 -10.32
C MET A 167 14.90 -5.09 -11.04
N ALA A 168 14.39 -5.41 -12.24
CA ALA A 168 13.46 -4.55 -12.97
C ALA A 168 12.12 -4.32 -12.23
N ASN A 169 11.79 -5.16 -11.26
CA ASN A 169 10.60 -5.06 -10.43
C ASN A 169 10.85 -4.44 -9.05
N ILE A 170 12.07 -3.95 -8.78
CA ILE A 170 12.42 -3.22 -7.55
C ILE A 170 12.69 -1.76 -7.92
N PHE A 171 11.76 -0.88 -7.57
CA PHE A 171 11.97 0.56 -7.70
C PHE A 171 12.84 1.04 -6.54
N TYR A 172 13.94 1.70 -6.85
CA TYR A 172 14.88 2.19 -5.84
C TYR A 172 14.94 3.72 -5.85
N VAL A 173 14.97 4.32 -4.67
CA VAL A 173 15.26 5.74 -4.48
C VAL A 173 16.12 5.94 -3.25
N ARG A 174 17.07 6.87 -3.33
CA ARG A 174 17.85 7.32 -2.18
C ARG A 174 17.22 8.58 -1.60
N ALA A 175 16.77 8.51 -0.35
CA ALA A 175 16.32 9.69 0.39
C ALA A 175 17.54 10.36 1.02
N VAL A 176 17.88 11.56 0.58
CA VAL A 176 19.08 12.29 1.03
C VAL A 176 18.83 13.17 2.25
N ASN A 177 17.58 13.54 2.49
CA ASN A 177 17.10 14.37 3.58
C ASN A 177 15.64 14.04 3.92
N SER A 178 15.11 14.67 4.96
CA SER A 178 13.72 14.54 5.42
C SER A 178 12.77 15.63 4.91
N ASP A 179 13.31 16.63 4.21
CA ASP A 179 12.59 17.82 3.73
C ASP A 179 11.89 17.58 2.39
#